data_AF-A0A961PDB8-F1
#
_entry.id   AF-A0A961PDB8-F1
#
_cell.length_a   1.000
_cell.length_b   1.000
_cell.length_c   1.000
_cell.angle_alpha   90.00
_cell.angle_beta   90.00
_cell.angle_gamma   90.00
#
_symmetry.space_group_name_H-M   'P 1'
#
loop_
_entity.id
_entity.type
_entity.pdbx_description
1 polymer ?
#
loop_
_entity_poly.entity_id
_entity_poly.type
_entity_poly.pdbx_seq_one_letter_code
_entity_poly.pdbx_strand_id
1 'polypeptide(L)' 'VGGFGSHVAQLLAENGLFDDGLKFRSMVLPDTFIDHASPADMYKTAGLTGTDIAAKVLDALGIARIDVKRA' A
#
# COMPACT_ATOMS: atom_id res chain seq x y z
N VAL A 1 -15.17 -3.03 6.01
CA VAL A 1 -14.61 -2.95 7.39
C VAL A 1 -14.15 -4.35 7.75
N GLY A 2 -12.90 -4.58 8.16
CA GLY A 2 -12.50 -5.93 8.59
C GLY A 2 -11.05 -6.38 8.36
N GLY A 3 -10.09 -5.47 8.23
CA GLY A 3 -8.67 -5.82 8.12
C GLY A 3 -7.76 -4.88 8.92
N PHE A 4 -6.47 -5.22 9.02
CA PHE A 4 -5.49 -4.41 9.76
C PHE A 4 -5.49 -2.93 9.34
N GLY A 5 -5.42 -2.67 8.02
CA GLY A 5 -5.43 -1.31 7.49
C GLY A 5 -6.69 -0.51 7.86
N SER A 6 -7.85 -1.15 8.00
CA SER A 6 -9.08 -0.47 8.43
C SER A 6 -9.06 -0.11 9.91
N HIS A 7 -8.48 -0.93 10.78
CA HIS A 7 -8.33 -0.61 12.20
C HIS A 7 -7.33 0.53 12.41
N VAL A 8 -6.22 0.53 11.67
CA VAL A 8 -5.26 1.65 11.68
C VAL A 8 -5.91 2.93 11.17
N ALA A 9 -6.64 2.87 10.05
CA ALA A 9 -7.34 4.04 9.52
C ALA A 9 -8.37 4.59 10.52
N GLN A 10 -9.13 3.72 11.19
CA GLN A 10 -10.08 4.15 12.22
C GLN A 10 -9.36 4.83 13.38
N LEU A 11 -8.29 4.24 13.91
CA LEU A 11 -7.50 4.84 14.99
C LEU A 11 -6.96 6.22 14.59
N LEU A 12 -6.39 6.36 13.39
CA LEU A 12 -5.86 7.63 12.88
C LEU A 12 -6.96 8.69 12.75
N ALA A 13 -8.15 8.30 12.28
CA ALA A 13 -9.30 9.19 12.15
C ALA A 13 -9.84 9.65 13.52
N GLU A 14 -10.00 8.74 14.48
CA GLU A 14 -10.50 9.06 15.82
C GLU A 14 -9.55 9.97 16.61
N ASN A 15 -8.25 9.95 16.27
CA ASN A 15 -7.24 10.83 16.85
C ASN A 15 -6.99 12.12 16.03
N GLY A 16 -7.83 12.41 15.02
CA GLY A 16 -7.74 13.64 14.22
C GLY A 16 -6.52 13.73 13.29
N LEU A 17 -5.80 12.63 13.04
CA LEU A 17 -4.56 12.69 12.24
C LEU A 17 -4.79 12.93 10.74
N PHE A 18 -6.03 12.87 10.28
CA PHE A 18 -6.39 13.20 8.90
C PHE A 18 -6.83 14.66 8.72
N ASP A 19 -7.01 15.42 9.81
CA ASP A 19 -7.62 16.75 9.77
C ASP A 19 -6.72 17.79 9.07
N ASP A 20 -5.39 17.66 9.20
CA ASP A 20 -4.39 18.61 8.70
C ASP A 20 -3.55 18.08 7.51
N GLY A 21 -4.02 17.03 6.85
CA GLY A 21 -3.41 16.52 5.62
C GLY A 21 -2.32 15.46 5.84
N LEU A 22 -2.76 14.20 5.87
CA LEU A 22 -1.89 13.02 5.89
C LEU A 22 -2.16 12.15 4.65
N LYS A 23 -1.09 11.80 3.92
CA LYS A 23 -1.17 10.83 2.82
C LYS A 23 -1.22 9.42 3.37
N PHE A 24 -2.38 8.78 3.30
CA PHE A 24 -2.57 7.38 3.71
C PHE A 24 -3.04 6.51 2.53
N ARG A 25 -2.41 5.35 2.33
CA ARG A 25 -2.78 4.37 1.30
C ARG A 25 -2.71 2.96 1.90
N SER A 26 -3.85 2.35 2.16
CA SER A 26 -3.92 0.94 2.54
C SER A 26 -3.79 0.05 1.31
N MET A 27 -2.94 -0.98 1.38
CA MET A 27 -2.88 -2.05 0.39
C MET A 27 -3.52 -3.30 1.00
N VAL A 28 -4.40 -3.96 0.25
CA VAL A 28 -5.20 -5.10 0.70
C VAL A 28 -5.25 -6.16 -0.39
N LEU A 29 -5.56 -7.40 -0.04
CA LEU A 29 -5.88 -8.41 -1.04
C LEU A 29 -7.09 -7.94 -1.86
N PRO A 30 -7.06 -8.11 -3.19
CA PRO A 30 -8.19 -7.77 -4.04
C PRO A 30 -9.39 -8.67 -3.72
N ASP A 31 -10.59 -8.14 -3.91
CA ASP A 31 -11.84 -8.90 -3.76
C ASP A 31 -12.10 -9.78 -5.00
N THR A 32 -11.16 -10.68 -5.26
CA THR A 32 -11.15 -11.60 -6.39
C THR A 32 -10.48 -12.90 -5.96
N PHE A 33 -10.91 -14.03 -6.52
CA PHE A 33 -10.20 -15.29 -6.33
C PHE A 33 -8.78 -15.20 -6.91
N ILE A 34 -7.81 -15.69 -6.15
CA ILE A 34 -6.43 -15.88 -6.57
C ILE A 34 -6.19 -17.38 -6.65
N ASP A 35 -5.84 -17.86 -7.84
CA ASP A 35 -5.55 -19.26 -8.06
C ASP A 35 -4.37 -19.73 -7.21
N HIS A 36 -4.42 -20.99 -6.78
CA HIS A 36 -3.35 -21.57 -5.99
C HIS A 36 -2.05 -21.64 -6.79
N ALA A 37 -0.99 -21.06 -6.24
CA ALA A 37 0.34 -21.04 -6.82
C ALA A 37 1.37 -20.96 -5.69
N SER A 38 2.65 -20.72 -6.03
CA SER A 38 3.62 -20.37 -5.01
C SER A 38 3.19 -19.07 -4.29
N PRO A 39 3.51 -18.89 -3.00
CA PRO A 39 3.16 -17.65 -2.30
C PRO A 39 3.68 -16.39 -3.02
N ALA A 40 4.87 -16.46 -3.62
CA ALA A 40 5.44 -15.35 -4.37
C ALA A 40 4.58 -14.98 -5.60
N ASP A 41 4.11 -15.97 -6.35
CA ASP A 41 3.25 -15.74 -7.51
C ASP A 41 1.87 -15.22 -7.09
N MET A 42 1.31 -15.73 -5.99
CA MET A 42 0.05 -15.26 -5.45
C MET A 42 0.13 -13.78 -5.04
N TYR A 43 1.22 -13.35 -4.37
CA TYR A 43 1.42 -11.93 -4.01
C TYR A 43 1.67 -11.05 -5.22
N LYS A 44 2.36 -11.57 -6.24
CA LYS A 44 2.53 -10.88 -7.53
C LYS A 44 1.19 -10.66 -8.21
N THR A 45 0.34 -11.67 -8.26
CA THR A 45 -1.04 -11.56 -8.79
C THR A 45 -1.87 -10.57 -7.98
N ALA A 46 -1.72 -10.55 -6.65
CA ALA A 46 -2.40 -9.60 -5.79
C ALA A 46 -1.90 -8.15 -5.89
N GLY A 47 -0.75 -7.90 -6.54
CA GLY A 47 -0.11 -6.58 -6.56
C GLY A 47 0.37 -6.12 -5.17
N LEU A 48 0.84 -7.06 -4.35
CA LEU A 48 1.26 -6.84 -2.96
C LEU A 48 2.75 -7.17 -2.73
N THR A 49 3.56 -7.14 -3.80
CA THR A 49 5.01 -7.36 -3.68
C THR A 49 5.71 -6.12 -3.13
N GLY A 50 6.97 -6.27 -2.72
CA GLY A 50 7.80 -5.13 -2.32
C GLY A 50 7.92 -4.06 -3.41
N THR A 51 7.97 -4.47 -4.69
CA THR A 51 7.98 -3.54 -5.82
C THR A 51 6.68 -2.77 -5.95
N ASP A 52 5.54 -3.44 -5.75
CA ASP A 52 4.22 -2.80 -5.80
C ASP A 52 4.04 -1.79 -4.66
N ILE A 53 4.52 -2.14 -3.46
CA ILE A 53 4.54 -1.23 -2.30
C ILE A 53 5.39 0.00 -2.61
N ALA A 54 6.61 -0.20 -3.12
CA ALA A 54 7.50 0.90 -3.47
C ALA A 54 6.88 1.80 -4.55
N ALA A 55 6.28 1.21 -5.59
CA ALA A 55 5.57 1.94 -6.63
C ALA A 55 4.41 2.77 -6.06
N LYS A 56 3.60 2.18 -5.16
CA LYS A 56 2.49 2.88 -4.49
C LYS A 56 2.96 4.05 -3.64
N VAL A 57 4.08 3.89 -2.94
CA VAL A 57 4.70 4.96 -2.14
C VAL A 57 5.17 6.10 -3.04
N LEU A 58 5.87 5.81 -4.14
CA LEU A 58 6.36 6.83 -5.06
C LEU A 58 5.21 7.59 -5.73
N ASP A 59 4.17 6.88 -6.17
CA ASP A 59 2.93 7.47 -6.69
C ASP A 59 2.28 8.39 -5.64
N ALA A 60 2.13 7.92 -4.39
CA ALA A 60 1.58 8.74 -3.32
C ALA A 60 2.41 10.01 -3.06
N LEU A 61 3.74 9.94 -3.18
CA LEU A 61 4.63 11.07 -3.04
C LEU A 61 4.70 11.98 -4.28
N GLY A 62 4.15 11.55 -5.42
CA GLY A 62 4.24 12.28 -6.70
C GLY A 62 5.62 12.21 -7.34
N ILE A 63 6.38 11.15 -7.08
CA ILE A 63 7.76 10.97 -7.58
C ILE A 63 7.72 10.07 -8.81
N ALA A 64 7.95 10.65 -9.99
CA ALA A 64 7.98 9.90 -11.25
C ALA A 64 9.28 9.10 -11.47
N ARG A 65 10.41 9.58 -10.93
CA ARG A 65 11.72 8.94 -11.03
C ARG A 65 12.56 9.29 -9.81
N ILE A 66 13.24 8.30 -9.24
CA ILE A 66 14.28 8.53 -8.23
C ILE A 66 15.61 8.64 -8.97
N ASP A 67 16.18 9.83 -9.02
CA ASP A 67 17.54 10.00 -9.53
C ASP A 67 18.53 9.56 -8.45
N VAL A 68 19.24 8.47 -8.73
CA VAL A 68 20.31 8.00 -7.85
C VAL A 68 21.50 8.93 -8.01
N LYS A 69 21.75 9.80 -7.04
CA LYS A 69 23.08 10.42 -6.89
C LYS A 69 24.05 9.30 -6.53
N ARG A 70 24.85 8.86 -7.50
CA ARG A 70 26.04 8.04 -7.25
C ARG A 70 27.03 8.91 -6.48
N ALA A 71 27.44 8.43 -5.30
CA ALA A 71 28.54 8.98 -4.54
C ALA A 71 29.87 8.69 -5.24
#